data_AF-A0A227JHY6-F1
#
_entry.id   AF-A0A227JHY6-F1
#
_cell.length_a   1.000
_cell.length_b   1.000
_cell.length_c   1.000
_cell.angle_alpha   90.00
_cell.angle_beta   90.00
_cell.angle_gamma   90.00
#
_symmetry.space_group_name_H-M   'P 1'
#
loop_
_entity.id
_entity.type
_entity.pdbx_description
1 polymer ?
#
loop_
_entity_poly.entity_id
_entity_poly.type
_entity_poly.pdbx_seq_one_letter_code
_entity_poly.pdbx_strand_id
1 'polypeptide(L)'
;PQNAETSVDRDGNGFTGKGEIAAKPFYGLSAQLWSETVRNDEQFEYMVFPRVLAAAERAWHRAEWENDYKVGVEYSQNSNLVDKASLNQDYNRFANVLGQRELAKLEKSGIDYRLPVPGAKVEDGKLAMNVQFPGVKLQYSLDGKNWLNYVDNARPNVKGEVFIRSVSATGEKTSRVTSVK
;
A
#
# COMPACT_ATOMS: atom_id res chain seq x y z
N PRO A 1 -21.97 2.21 -2.99
CA PRO A 1 -22.17 0.74 -3.02
C PRO A 1 -21.01 -0.02 -3.70
N GLN A 2 -20.34 0.58 -4.69
CA GLN A 2 -19.23 -0.02 -5.45
C GLN A 2 -18.16 -0.73 -4.61
N ASN A 3 -17.81 -0.18 -3.43
CA ASN A 3 -16.76 -0.73 -2.56
C ASN A 3 -16.97 -2.20 -2.16
N ALA A 4 -18.20 -2.72 -2.19
CA ALA A 4 -18.50 -4.12 -1.92
C ALA A 4 -17.80 -5.10 -2.88
N GLU A 5 -17.48 -4.65 -4.10
CA GLU A 5 -16.77 -5.46 -5.11
C GLU A 5 -15.24 -5.36 -4.98
N THR A 6 -14.71 -4.31 -4.34
CA THR A 6 -13.28 -3.99 -4.31
C THR A 6 -12.68 -3.99 -2.90
N SER A 7 -13.45 -4.37 -1.89
CA SER A 7 -13.01 -4.47 -0.50
C SER A 7 -13.75 -5.56 0.26
N VAL A 8 -13.19 -5.94 1.40
CA VAL A 8 -13.79 -6.86 2.38
C VAL A 8 -14.19 -6.10 3.64
N ASP A 9 -15.05 -6.70 4.46
CA ASP A 9 -15.38 -6.17 5.77
C ASP A 9 -14.22 -6.32 6.77
N ARG A 10 -14.46 -5.91 8.03
CA ARG A 10 -13.45 -5.93 9.10
C ARG A 10 -12.92 -7.33 9.44
N ASP A 11 -13.69 -8.38 9.14
CA ASP A 11 -13.38 -9.77 9.44
C ASP A 11 -12.86 -10.52 8.20
N GLY A 12 -12.68 -9.80 7.09
CA GLY A 12 -12.16 -10.34 5.82
C GLY A 12 -13.22 -10.98 4.93
N ASN A 13 -14.51 -10.83 5.25
CA ASN A 13 -15.59 -11.40 4.46
C ASN A 13 -16.05 -10.45 3.36
N GLY A 14 -16.55 -11.03 2.27
CA GLY A 14 -17.28 -10.27 1.26
C GLY A 14 -18.62 -9.76 1.81
N PHE A 15 -19.07 -8.61 1.33
CA PHE A 15 -20.37 -8.03 1.67
C PHE A 15 -21.11 -7.59 0.40
N THR A 16 -22.38 -7.23 0.55
CA THR A 16 -23.19 -6.67 -0.53
C THR A 16 -23.43 -5.18 -0.28
N GLY A 17 -23.50 -4.40 -1.37
CA GLY A 17 -23.78 -2.98 -1.33
C GLY A 17 -24.78 -2.59 -2.39
N LYS A 18 -25.93 -2.07 -1.99
CA LYS A 18 -26.99 -1.62 -2.90
C LYS A 18 -27.53 -0.27 -2.45
N GLY A 19 -27.69 0.64 -3.40
CA GLY A 19 -28.32 1.93 -3.15
C GLY A 19 -29.83 1.85 -3.36
N GLU A 20 -30.64 2.18 -2.35
CA GLU A 20 -32.11 2.10 -2.44
C GLU A 20 -32.77 3.46 -2.70
N ILE A 21 -32.04 4.55 -2.46
CA ILE A 21 -32.55 5.92 -2.59
C ILE A 21 -31.73 6.70 -3.61
N ALA A 22 -32.32 7.74 -4.21
CA ALA A 22 -31.55 8.70 -4.99
C ALA A 22 -30.51 9.38 -4.06
N ALA A 23 -29.23 9.31 -4.43
CA ALA A 23 -28.16 9.94 -3.67
C ALA A 23 -27.94 11.37 -4.15
N LYS A 24 -27.72 12.30 -3.21
CA LYS A 24 -27.13 13.60 -3.53
C LYS A 24 -25.61 13.44 -3.70
N PRO A 25 -24.96 14.28 -4.51
CA PRO A 25 -23.49 14.29 -4.59
C PRO A 25 -22.85 14.51 -3.22
N PHE A 26 -21.69 13.89 -3.01
CA PHE A 26 -20.87 14.17 -1.83
C PHE A 26 -20.22 15.55 -1.98
N TYR A 27 -20.19 16.33 -0.90
CA TYR A 27 -19.55 17.66 -0.90
C TYR A 27 -18.01 17.59 -0.86
N GLY A 28 -17.46 16.53 -0.29
CA GLY A 28 -16.02 16.36 -0.16
C GLY A 28 -15.64 15.08 0.56
N LEU A 29 -14.33 14.89 0.72
CA LEU A 29 -13.71 13.75 1.39
C LEU A 29 -12.74 14.25 2.45
N SER A 30 -12.70 13.57 3.60
CA SER A 30 -11.76 13.86 4.69
C SER A 30 -11.23 12.54 5.23
N ALA A 31 -9.93 12.47 5.49
CA ALA A 31 -9.28 11.37 6.19
C ALA A 31 -8.93 11.80 7.62
N GLN A 32 -9.18 10.92 8.60
CA GLN A 32 -9.04 11.23 10.01
C GLN A 32 -7.85 10.49 10.63
N LEU A 33 -7.17 11.17 11.54
CA LEU A 33 -6.28 10.55 12.52
C LEU A 33 -6.86 10.82 13.90
N TRP A 34 -7.10 9.75 14.65
CA TRP A 34 -7.44 9.79 16.06
C TRP A 34 -6.19 9.45 16.87
N SER A 35 -5.96 10.17 17.97
CA SER A 35 -4.67 10.20 18.66
C SER A 35 -4.64 9.40 19.97
N GLU A 36 -5.54 8.44 20.18
CA GLU A 36 -5.61 7.68 21.43
C GLU A 36 -4.29 6.93 21.71
N THR A 37 -3.63 6.44 20.67
CA THR A 37 -2.35 5.70 20.76
C THR A 37 -1.16 6.44 20.14
N VAL A 38 -1.40 7.63 19.58
CA VAL A 38 -0.38 8.49 18.95
C VAL A 38 0.11 9.49 19.99
N ARG A 39 1.27 9.20 20.58
CA ARG A 39 1.82 9.93 21.73
C ARG A 39 2.91 10.93 21.38
N ASN A 40 3.47 10.83 20.18
CA ASN A 40 4.51 11.72 19.68
C ASN A 40 4.35 11.97 18.18
N ASP A 41 5.11 12.94 17.68
CA ASP A 41 5.03 13.41 16.30
C ASP A 41 5.51 12.33 15.32
N GLU A 42 6.49 11.51 15.68
CA GLU A 42 6.96 10.41 14.84
C GLU A 42 5.85 9.36 14.62
N GLN A 43 5.07 9.04 15.66
CA GLN A 43 3.91 8.16 15.53
C GLN A 43 2.80 8.78 14.68
N PHE A 44 2.61 10.10 14.76
CA PHE A 44 1.67 10.81 13.91
C PHE A 44 2.09 10.67 12.45
N GLU A 45 3.34 11.00 12.14
CA GLU A 45 3.90 10.92 10.79
C GLU A 45 3.84 9.49 10.23
N TYR A 46 4.21 8.49 11.04
CA TYR A 46 4.12 7.08 10.69
C TYR A 46 2.69 6.64 10.34
N MET A 47 1.69 7.17 11.06
CA MET A 47 0.29 6.82 10.87
C MET A 47 -0.36 7.61 9.74
N VAL A 48 0.14 8.80 9.37
CA VAL A 48 -0.42 9.63 8.29
C VAL A 48 0.25 9.32 6.95
N PHE A 49 1.56 9.20 6.93
CA PHE A 49 2.35 9.09 5.70
C PHE A 49 2.80 7.63 5.45
N PRO A 50 2.70 7.14 4.20
CA PRO A 50 2.35 7.89 2.98
C PRO A 50 0.84 7.89 2.63
N ARG A 51 -0.02 7.21 3.41
CA ARG A 51 -1.42 6.95 3.00
C ARG A 51 -2.28 8.19 2.79
N VAL A 52 -1.95 9.33 3.42
CA VAL A 52 -2.62 10.61 3.16
C VAL A 52 -2.52 11.06 1.70
N LEU A 53 -1.47 10.64 0.97
CA LEU A 53 -1.34 10.91 -0.46
C LEU A 53 -2.41 10.20 -1.29
N ALA A 54 -2.84 9.00 -0.87
CA ALA A 54 -3.96 8.29 -1.53
C ALA A 54 -5.29 8.97 -1.22
N ALA A 55 -5.46 9.51 0.00
CA ALA A 55 -6.62 10.31 0.35
C ALA A 55 -6.67 11.62 -0.44
N ALA A 56 -5.54 12.31 -0.60
CA ALA A 56 -5.42 13.52 -1.42
C ALA A 56 -5.78 13.25 -2.88
N GLU A 57 -5.27 12.16 -3.47
CA GLU A 57 -5.61 11.75 -4.83
C GLU A 57 -7.11 11.53 -4.98
N ARG A 58 -7.73 10.71 -4.13
CA ARG A 58 -9.17 10.41 -4.21
C ARG A 58 -10.06 11.61 -3.88
N ALA A 59 -9.60 12.54 -3.04
CA ALA A 59 -10.34 13.76 -2.73
C ALA A 59 -10.33 14.76 -3.89
N TRP A 60 -9.28 14.73 -4.72
CA TRP A 60 -9.09 15.68 -5.82
C TRP A 60 -9.57 15.14 -7.16
N HIS A 61 -9.28 13.88 -7.46
CA HIS A 61 -9.49 13.27 -8.75
C HIS A 61 -10.51 12.14 -8.69
N ARG A 62 -11.55 12.27 -9.52
CA ARG A 62 -12.47 11.18 -9.84
C ARG A 62 -11.87 10.35 -10.99
N ALA A 63 -11.56 9.09 -10.72
CA ALA A 63 -10.99 8.17 -11.70
C ALA A 63 -12.08 7.52 -12.58
N GLU A 64 -11.69 7.07 -13.77
CA GLU A 64 -12.62 6.46 -14.76
C GLU A 64 -13.29 5.18 -14.27
N TRP A 65 -12.63 4.43 -13.38
CA TRP A 65 -13.18 3.21 -12.78
C TRP A 65 -14.18 3.49 -11.65
N GLU A 66 -14.40 4.76 -11.26
CA GLU A 66 -15.41 5.16 -10.28
C GLU A 66 -16.78 5.33 -10.96
N ASN A 67 -17.58 4.26 -10.88
CA ASN A 67 -18.89 4.18 -11.50
C ASN A 67 -19.83 5.28 -10.98
N ASP A 68 -20.67 5.81 -11.88
CA ASP A 68 -21.80 6.64 -11.45
C ASP A 68 -22.73 5.86 -10.52
N TYR A 69 -23.22 6.55 -9.50
CA TYR A 69 -24.21 5.99 -8.60
C TYR A 69 -25.52 5.70 -9.33
N LYS A 70 -26.05 4.49 -9.17
CA LYS A 70 -27.33 4.05 -9.74
C LYS A 70 -28.17 3.35 -8.67
N VAL A 71 -29.41 3.79 -8.51
CA VAL A 71 -30.37 3.17 -7.60
C VAL A 71 -30.67 1.74 -8.06
N GLY A 72 -30.74 0.80 -7.12
CA GLY A 72 -31.06 -0.60 -7.37
C GLY A 72 -29.89 -1.44 -7.89
N VAL A 73 -28.75 -0.84 -8.23
CA VAL A 73 -27.55 -1.60 -8.61
C VAL A 73 -26.87 -2.15 -7.36
N GLU A 74 -26.74 -3.47 -7.32
CA GLU A 74 -26.09 -4.20 -6.24
C GLU A 74 -24.67 -4.61 -6.64
N TYR A 75 -23.74 -4.40 -5.73
CA TYR A 75 -22.35 -4.82 -5.83
C TYR A 75 -22.07 -5.89 -4.78
N SER A 76 -21.20 -6.85 -5.10
CA SER A 76 -20.68 -7.86 -4.17
C SER A 76 -19.33 -8.36 -4.65
N GLN A 77 -18.67 -9.25 -3.91
CA GLN A 77 -17.45 -9.91 -4.38
C GLN A 77 -17.64 -10.72 -5.66
N ASN A 78 -18.88 -11.14 -5.94
CA ASN A 78 -19.23 -11.92 -7.13
C ASN A 78 -19.70 -11.03 -8.29
N SER A 79 -19.93 -9.72 -8.07
CA SER A 79 -20.23 -8.83 -9.18
C SER A 79 -18.97 -8.49 -9.99
N ASN A 80 -19.20 -8.15 -11.25
CA ASN A 80 -18.16 -7.72 -12.19
C ASN A 80 -18.58 -6.42 -12.86
N LEU A 81 -18.92 -5.42 -12.04
CA LEU A 81 -19.43 -4.12 -12.47
C LEU A 81 -18.34 -3.05 -12.44
N VAL A 82 -17.25 -3.29 -11.71
CA VAL A 82 -16.11 -2.37 -11.63
C VAL A 82 -15.08 -2.77 -12.66
N ASP A 83 -14.53 -1.79 -13.38
CA ASP A 83 -13.33 -2.00 -14.19
C ASP A 83 -12.10 -2.18 -13.29
N LYS A 84 -11.94 -3.41 -12.78
CA LYS A 84 -10.82 -3.80 -11.92
C LYS A 84 -9.48 -3.70 -12.64
N ALA A 85 -9.46 -3.82 -13.98
CA ALA A 85 -8.23 -3.72 -14.75
C ALA A 85 -7.72 -2.26 -14.75
N SER A 86 -8.60 -1.30 -15.03
CA SER A 86 -8.31 0.14 -14.94
C SER A 86 -7.94 0.55 -13.51
N LEU A 87 -8.69 0.11 -12.50
CA LEU A 87 -8.36 0.33 -11.08
C LEU A 87 -6.96 -0.17 -10.72
N ASN A 88 -6.62 -1.40 -11.12
CA ASN A 88 -5.30 -1.98 -10.84
C ASN A 88 -4.19 -1.25 -11.59
N GLN A 89 -4.41 -0.84 -12.84
CA GLN A 89 -3.42 -0.08 -13.61
C GLN A 89 -3.16 1.29 -12.98
N ASP A 90 -4.21 1.97 -12.54
CA ASP A 90 -4.15 3.27 -11.87
C ASP A 90 -3.40 3.17 -10.53
N TYR A 91 -3.79 2.20 -9.69
CA TYR A 91 -3.07 1.92 -8.44
C TYR A 91 -1.60 1.57 -8.68
N ASN A 92 -1.28 0.74 -9.67
CA ASN A 92 0.10 0.39 -10.00
C ASN A 92 0.91 1.64 -10.38
N ARG A 93 0.33 2.55 -11.17
CA ARG A 93 0.99 3.83 -11.51
C ARG A 93 1.20 4.68 -10.26
N PHE A 94 0.17 4.85 -9.44
CA PHE A 94 0.23 5.62 -8.19
C PHE A 94 1.31 5.06 -7.24
N ALA A 95 1.35 3.74 -7.02
CA ALA A 95 2.31 3.07 -6.16
C ALA A 95 3.77 3.23 -6.65
N ASN A 96 3.99 3.19 -7.97
CA ASN A 96 5.30 3.46 -8.57
C ASN A 96 5.72 4.93 -8.37
N VAL A 97 4.80 5.88 -8.57
CA VAL A 97 5.07 7.31 -8.32
C VAL A 97 5.42 7.56 -6.86
N LEU A 98 4.72 6.92 -5.92
CA LEU A 98 5.07 6.96 -4.51
C LEU A 98 6.49 6.45 -4.27
N GLY A 99 6.76 5.19 -4.66
CA GLY A 99 8.02 4.51 -4.33
C GLY A 99 9.25 5.09 -5.03
N GLN A 100 9.11 5.57 -6.27
CA GLN A 100 10.23 6.09 -7.06
C GLN A 100 10.45 7.60 -6.90
N ARG A 101 9.48 8.34 -6.35
CA ARG A 101 9.54 9.81 -6.34
C ARG A 101 9.03 10.48 -5.07
N GLU A 102 7.79 10.22 -4.65
CA GLU A 102 7.17 11.03 -3.59
C GLU A 102 7.72 10.71 -2.19
N LEU A 103 8.07 9.45 -1.90
CA LEU A 103 8.68 9.09 -0.62
C LEU A 103 10.00 9.81 -0.36
N ALA A 104 10.83 9.98 -1.41
CA ALA A 104 12.08 10.74 -1.30
C ALA A 104 11.84 12.23 -1.00
N LYS A 105 10.71 12.80 -1.46
CA LYS A 105 10.35 14.19 -1.12
C LYS A 105 9.86 14.30 0.32
N LEU A 106 9.05 13.36 0.81
CA LEU A 106 8.65 13.32 2.22
C LEU A 106 9.87 13.26 3.12
N GLU A 107 10.83 12.40 2.78
CA GLU A 107 12.11 12.28 3.49
C GLU A 107 12.90 13.59 3.50
N LYS A 108 13.03 14.24 2.33
CA LYS A 108 13.72 15.53 2.20
C LYS A 108 13.05 16.64 3.02
N SER A 109 11.75 16.54 3.25
CA SER A 109 10.98 17.47 4.08
C SER A 109 11.03 17.12 5.58
N GLY A 110 11.78 16.09 5.97
CA GLY A 110 11.95 15.69 7.37
C GLY A 110 10.84 14.79 7.93
N ILE A 111 9.91 14.33 7.10
CA ILE A 111 8.76 13.53 7.56
C ILE A 111 9.17 12.06 7.77
N ASP A 112 8.87 11.51 8.94
CA ASP A 112 9.05 10.10 9.29
C ASP A 112 7.89 9.22 8.81
N TYR A 113 7.85 9.00 7.49
CA TYR A 113 6.84 8.15 6.88
C TYR A 113 7.06 6.66 7.17
N ARG A 114 5.97 5.90 7.20
CA ARG A 114 6.05 4.45 7.32
C ARG A 114 6.66 3.81 6.09
N LEU A 115 7.81 3.14 6.27
CA LEU A 115 8.37 2.23 5.26
C LEU A 115 7.58 0.90 5.22
N PRO A 116 7.16 0.44 4.02
CA PRO A 116 6.47 -0.83 3.88
C PRO A 116 7.40 -2.00 4.17
N VAL A 117 6.91 -3.01 4.89
CA VAL A 117 7.66 -4.27 5.05
C VAL A 117 7.61 -5.03 3.73
N PRO A 118 8.74 -5.58 3.23
CA PRO A 118 8.73 -6.32 1.98
C PRO A 118 7.95 -7.64 2.10
N GLY A 119 7.32 -8.06 1.01
CA GLY A 119 6.89 -9.44 0.84
C GLY A 119 8.07 -10.26 0.32
N ALA A 120 8.20 -11.51 0.77
CA ALA A 120 9.23 -12.41 0.26
C ALA A 120 8.77 -13.86 0.25
N LYS A 121 9.35 -14.63 -0.67
CA LYS A 121 9.26 -16.10 -0.72
C LYS A 121 10.57 -16.68 -1.27
N VAL A 122 10.89 -17.92 -0.91
CA VAL A 122 12.00 -18.66 -1.53
C VAL A 122 11.42 -19.61 -2.57
N GLU A 123 11.80 -19.42 -3.83
CA GLU A 123 11.38 -20.27 -4.96
C GLU A 123 12.62 -20.87 -5.61
N ASP A 124 12.68 -22.19 -5.73
CA ASP A 124 13.82 -22.92 -6.29
C ASP A 124 15.16 -22.54 -5.65
N GLY A 125 15.16 -22.33 -4.33
CA GLY A 125 16.32 -21.91 -3.55
C GLY A 125 16.72 -20.44 -3.73
N LYS A 126 15.94 -19.64 -4.48
CA LYS A 126 16.19 -18.22 -4.73
C LYS A 126 15.20 -17.34 -4.00
N LEU A 127 15.71 -16.27 -3.38
CA LEU A 127 14.87 -15.28 -2.71
C LEU A 127 14.15 -14.40 -3.75
N ALA A 128 12.83 -14.42 -3.76
CA ALA A 128 11.99 -13.47 -4.48
C ALA A 128 11.39 -12.48 -3.48
N MET A 129 11.54 -11.17 -3.74
CA MET A 129 11.00 -10.12 -2.88
C MET A 129 10.22 -9.09 -3.71
N ASN A 130 9.17 -8.56 -3.11
CA ASN A 130 8.43 -7.41 -3.64
C ASN A 130 8.10 -6.41 -2.52
N VAL A 131 7.55 -5.27 -2.90
CA VAL A 131 7.19 -4.21 -1.95
C VAL A 131 5.95 -3.47 -2.45
N GLN A 132 5.16 -2.92 -1.51
CA GLN A 132 3.93 -2.20 -1.81
C GLN A 132 4.14 -0.98 -2.73
N PHE A 133 5.29 -0.30 -2.60
CA PHE A 133 5.64 0.87 -3.41
C PHE A 133 6.91 0.55 -4.22
N PRO A 134 6.78 0.06 -5.47
CA PRO A 134 7.93 -0.25 -6.31
C PRO A 134 8.87 0.96 -6.46
N GLY A 135 10.17 0.72 -6.35
CA GLY A 135 11.20 1.76 -6.28
C GLY A 135 11.84 1.89 -4.90
N VAL A 136 11.13 1.48 -3.83
CA VAL A 136 11.73 1.40 -2.49
C VAL A 136 12.82 0.32 -2.47
N LYS A 137 13.99 0.67 -1.92
CA LYS A 137 15.15 -0.23 -1.86
C LYS A 137 14.88 -1.36 -0.89
N LEU A 138 15.25 -2.58 -1.30
CA LEU A 138 15.08 -3.80 -0.52
C LEU A 138 16.42 -4.35 -0.07
N GLN A 139 16.46 -4.87 1.15
CA GLN A 139 17.61 -5.56 1.70
C GLN A 139 17.22 -6.89 2.32
N TYR A 140 18.17 -7.82 2.31
CA TYR A 140 18.07 -9.10 2.99
C TYR A 140 19.32 -9.39 3.83
N SER A 141 19.20 -10.29 4.80
CA SER A 141 20.29 -10.72 5.66
C SER A 141 20.17 -12.21 5.98
N LEU A 142 21.31 -12.90 6.03
CA LEU A 142 21.40 -14.34 6.34
C LEU A 142 21.76 -14.59 7.82
N ASP A 143 22.15 -13.55 8.56
CA ASP A 143 22.61 -13.62 9.94
C ASP A 143 21.93 -12.59 10.86
N GLY A 144 21.04 -11.77 10.31
CA GLY A 144 20.36 -10.68 11.01
C GLY A 144 21.24 -9.45 11.28
N LYS A 145 22.51 -9.47 10.88
CA LYS A 145 23.51 -8.43 11.19
C LYS A 145 24.03 -7.74 9.93
N ASN A 146 24.42 -8.53 8.93
CA ASN A 146 24.96 -8.05 7.66
C ASN A 146 23.84 -7.98 6.62
N TRP A 147 23.67 -6.80 6.03
CA TRP A 147 22.56 -6.52 5.10
C TRP A 147 23.07 -6.32 3.68
N LEU A 148 22.47 -7.06 2.75
CA LEU A 148 22.78 -7.03 1.32
C LEU A 148 21.61 -6.43 0.56
N ASN A 149 21.92 -5.64 -0.47
CA ASN A 149 20.89 -5.09 -1.36
C ASN A 149 20.28 -6.19 -2.23
N TYR A 150 18.96 -6.21 -2.30
CA TYR A 150 18.22 -7.12 -3.16
C TYR A 150 18.08 -6.55 -4.58
N VAL A 151 18.30 -7.40 -5.59
CA VAL A 151 18.08 -7.06 -7.00
C VAL A 151 17.31 -8.20 -7.66
N ASP A 152 16.11 -7.91 -8.18
CA ASP A 152 15.21 -8.94 -8.68
C ASP A 152 15.74 -9.68 -9.92
N ASN A 153 16.50 -9.02 -10.80
CA ASN A 153 17.12 -9.66 -11.96
C ASN A 153 18.34 -10.55 -11.60
N ALA A 154 18.76 -10.54 -10.34
CA ALA A 154 19.90 -11.29 -9.81
C ALA A 154 19.57 -11.90 -8.45
N ARG A 155 18.42 -12.60 -8.36
CA ARG A 155 17.93 -13.18 -7.10
C ARG A 155 18.99 -14.05 -6.42
N PRO A 156 19.29 -13.82 -5.13
CA PRO A 156 20.31 -14.57 -4.42
C PRO A 156 19.82 -15.98 -4.08
N ASN A 157 20.73 -16.95 -4.14
CA ASN A 157 20.47 -18.27 -3.56
C ASN A 157 20.56 -18.16 -2.04
N VAL A 158 19.54 -18.64 -1.35
CA VAL A 158 19.43 -18.57 0.10
C VAL A 158 19.08 -19.93 0.69
N LYS A 159 19.50 -20.17 1.92
CA LYS A 159 19.18 -21.38 2.67
C LYS A 159 18.90 -21.01 4.12
N GLY A 160 17.89 -21.66 4.70
CA GLY A 160 17.48 -21.39 6.06
C GLY A 160 16.73 -20.06 6.19
N GLU A 161 16.75 -19.50 7.40
CA GLU A 161 16.04 -18.27 7.69
C GLU A 161 16.71 -17.06 7.05
N VAL A 162 15.91 -16.23 6.38
CA VAL A 162 16.36 -15.00 5.73
C VAL A 162 15.58 -13.83 6.30
N PHE A 163 16.30 -12.83 6.80
CA PHE A 163 15.72 -11.58 7.28
C PHE A 163 15.56 -10.59 6.13
N ILE A 164 14.49 -9.83 6.13
CA ILE A 164 14.16 -8.86 5.08
C ILE A 164 13.74 -7.53 5.68
N ARG A 165 14.06 -6.43 4.98
CA ARG A 165 13.59 -5.08 5.30
C ARG A 165 13.59 -4.21 4.04
N SER A 166 12.81 -3.14 4.07
CA SER A 166 12.96 -2.05 3.12
C SER A 166 13.81 -0.93 3.72
N VAL A 167 14.35 -0.08 2.86
CA VAL A 167 15.26 1.02 3.20
C VAL A 167 14.76 2.29 2.52
N SER A 168 14.85 3.41 3.24
CA SER A 168 14.49 4.74 2.74
C SER A 168 15.40 5.19 1.59
N ALA A 169 15.03 6.30 0.93
CA ALA A 169 15.78 6.79 -0.21
C ALA A 169 17.20 7.24 0.18
N THR A 170 17.38 7.81 1.37
CA THR A 170 18.70 8.22 1.90
C THR A 170 19.54 7.04 2.39
N GLY A 171 18.89 5.94 2.82
CA GLY A 171 19.55 4.84 3.50
C GLY A 171 19.54 4.92 5.03
N GLU A 172 19.04 6.03 5.60
CA GLU A 172 19.09 6.28 7.05
C GLU A 172 18.00 5.55 7.83
N LYS A 173 16.85 5.26 7.19
CA LYS A 173 15.71 4.61 7.83
C LYS A 173 15.42 3.25 7.20
N THR A 174 14.89 2.34 8.02
CA THR A 174 14.49 1.00 7.57
C THR A 174 13.11 0.64 8.08
N SER A 175 12.38 -0.21 7.35
CA SER A 175 11.20 -0.86 7.93
C SER A 175 11.60 -1.73 9.12
N ARG A 176 10.61 -2.16 9.90
CA ARG A 176 10.81 -3.31 10.79
C ARG A 176 11.31 -4.52 9.98
N VAL A 177 12.12 -5.34 10.63
CA VAL A 177 12.66 -6.59 10.07
C VAL A 177 11.63 -7.70 10.23
N THR A 178 11.46 -8.51 9.20
CA THR A 178 10.73 -9.80 9.25
C THR A 178 11.61 -10.91 8.69
N SER A 179 11.23 -12.17 8.86
CA SER A 179 11.95 -13.30 8.28
C SER A 179 11.06 -14.18 7.40
N VAL A 180 11.71 -14.90 6.48
CA VAL A 180 11.13 -15.95 5.63
C VAL A 180 11.99 -17.20 5.74
N LYS A 181 11.37 -18.37 5.57
CA LYS A 181 12.04 -19.68 5.55
C LYS A 181 11.82 -20.36 4.20
#